data_AF-A0A7S0WNS1-F1
#
_entry.id   AF-A0A7S0WNS1-F1
#
_cell.length_a   1.000
_cell.length_b   1.000
_cell.length_c   1.000
_cell.angle_alpha   90.00
_cell.angle_beta   90.00
_cell.angle_gamma   90.00
#
_symmetry.space_group_name_H-M   'P 1'
#
loop_
_entity.id
_entity.type
_entity.pdbx_description
1 polymer ?
#
loop_
_entity_poly.entity_id
_entity_poly.type
_entity_poly.pdbx_seq_one_letter_code
_entity_poly.pdbx_strand_id
1 'polypeptide(L)'
;MQRTQGVLRCLLGAACRQQSVAQPSTQSALSSCLPPLRSNTSRLLSTSNVLNSLIYNDPMPSSKTERVRSRLNLMKELGAADLKHTIVDQFEKAGQPGNKELNIFLDKCESAEDVESALELVQKFRVERISNSVFANFKESTSIKLFHACSRAAMPEKAFEAFARSTELGLQVSDKVVDLLAQQDCSLTEEQVDAVMSAYSTARVAKVSQGAGTASVVLLALLKGQEVARALAFAERLLAGGERPAAAVWPALAAGAKEAGLEAQAEALQQ
;
A
#
# COMPACT_ATOMS: atom_id res chain seq x y z
N MET A 1 7.37 -30.37 -28.69
CA MET A 1 5.94 -30.41 -29.05
C MET A 1 5.12 -30.48 -27.77
N GLN A 2 4.28 -29.46 -27.58
CA GLN A 2 3.05 -29.36 -26.79
C GLN A 2 2.96 -30.02 -25.40
N ARG A 3 2.97 -29.14 -24.38
CA ARG A 3 2.30 -29.28 -23.08
C ARG A 3 0.89 -28.71 -23.17
N THR A 4 -0.07 -29.46 -22.63
CA THR A 4 -1.45 -29.10 -22.21
C THR A 4 -1.87 -30.26 -21.29
N GLN A 5 -2.67 -30.20 -20.22
CA GLN A 5 -3.42 -29.22 -19.42
C GLN A 5 -3.97 -30.04 -18.22
N GLY A 6 -4.39 -29.40 -17.11
CA GLY A 6 -5.20 -30.06 -16.03
C GLY A 6 -4.60 -29.91 -14.62
N VAL A 7 -4.77 -28.79 -13.89
CA VAL A 7 -5.96 -28.30 -13.15
C VAL A 7 -6.15 -28.95 -11.76
N LEU A 8 -5.84 -28.13 -10.73
CA LEU A 8 -6.49 -27.91 -9.42
C LEU A 8 -7.29 -29.05 -8.75
N ARG A 9 -6.85 -29.46 -7.55
CA ARG A 9 -7.65 -29.51 -6.29
C ARG A 9 -6.84 -30.12 -5.13
N CYS A 10 -7.29 -29.82 -3.91
CA CYS A 10 -6.96 -30.42 -2.61
C CYS A 10 -5.97 -29.64 -1.71
N LEU A 11 -6.49 -28.68 -0.93
CA LEU A 11 -6.12 -28.51 0.49
C LEU A 11 -7.29 -27.80 1.23
N LEU A 12 -8.31 -28.58 1.61
CA LEU A 12 -9.29 -28.26 2.66
C LEU A 12 -9.65 -29.58 3.35
N GLY A 13 -9.23 -29.76 4.60
CA GLY A 13 -9.62 -30.91 5.42
C GLY A 13 -8.71 -31.15 6.63
N ALA A 14 -9.36 -31.34 7.79
CA ALA A 14 -8.83 -31.61 9.14
C ALA A 14 -8.33 -30.35 9.90
N ALA A 15 -8.81 -30.02 11.11
CA ALA A 15 -9.35 -30.87 12.15
C ALA A 15 -10.42 -30.16 12.99
N CYS A 16 -11.40 -30.94 13.46
CA CYS A 16 -12.42 -30.55 14.41
C CYS A 16 -12.57 -31.67 15.45
N ARG A 17 -12.83 -31.29 16.71
CA ARG A 17 -13.20 -32.08 17.92
C ARG A 17 -12.00 -32.64 18.73
N GLN A 18 -11.94 -32.61 20.07
CA GLN A 18 -12.93 -32.69 21.18
C GLN A 18 -12.44 -31.87 22.41
N GLN A 19 -13.26 -31.03 23.07
CA GLN A 19 -14.09 -31.25 24.29
C GLN A 19 -13.37 -31.55 25.63
N SER A 20 -13.53 -30.66 26.62
CA SER A 20 -13.64 -30.94 28.08
C SER A 20 -13.95 -29.64 28.86
N VAL A 21 -15.21 -29.36 29.23
CA VAL A 21 -15.80 -29.45 30.59
C VAL A 21 -15.15 -28.56 31.67
N ALA A 22 -15.87 -27.51 32.12
CA ALA A 22 -16.23 -27.26 33.53
C ALA A 22 -16.95 -25.89 33.69
N GLN A 23 -18.22 -25.92 34.12
CA GLN A 23 -18.85 -24.82 34.88
C GLN A 23 -18.67 -25.11 36.38
N PRO A 24 -18.72 -24.07 37.23
CA PRO A 24 -19.85 -24.02 38.16
C PRO A 24 -20.45 -22.62 38.37
N SER A 25 -21.74 -22.64 38.69
CA SER A 25 -22.59 -21.56 39.20
C SER A 25 -22.32 -21.20 40.66
N THR A 26 -22.42 -19.91 41.05
CA THR A 26 -23.46 -19.32 41.93
C THR A 26 -23.04 -17.96 42.53
N GLN A 27 -23.93 -16.98 42.37
CA GLN A 27 -24.33 -15.88 43.28
C GLN A 27 -23.32 -15.24 44.28
N SER A 28 -23.19 -13.91 44.20
CA SER A 28 -23.51 -12.98 45.30
C SER A 28 -23.28 -11.52 44.89
N ALA A 29 -24.29 -10.69 45.10
CA ALA A 29 -24.26 -9.25 44.94
C ALA A 29 -23.41 -8.57 46.03
N LEU A 30 -22.78 -7.42 45.71
CA LEU A 30 -23.02 -6.11 46.34
C LEU A 30 -22.00 -5.05 45.84
N SER A 31 -22.56 -4.03 45.18
CA SER A 31 -22.27 -2.60 45.38
C SER A 31 -20.82 -2.11 45.45
N SER A 32 -20.37 -1.46 44.37
CA SER A 32 -19.69 -0.17 44.50
C SER A 32 -19.96 0.71 43.28
N CYS A 33 -20.49 1.91 43.55
CA CYS A 33 -20.83 2.95 42.61
C CYS A 33 -19.57 3.55 41.98
N LEU A 34 -19.37 3.35 40.68
CA LEU A 34 -18.55 4.22 39.84
C LEU A 34 -19.26 4.39 38.48
N PRO A 35 -19.39 5.62 37.95
CA PRO A 35 -20.04 5.84 36.67
C PRO A 35 -19.22 5.18 35.55
N PRO A 36 -19.83 4.55 34.54
CA PRO A 36 -19.07 4.04 33.42
C PRO A 36 -18.50 5.23 32.62
N LEU A 37 -17.18 5.23 32.46
CA LEU A 37 -16.50 6.03 31.45
C LEU A 37 -17.21 5.82 30.11
N ARG A 38 -17.91 6.86 29.65
CA ARG A 38 -18.62 6.88 28.38
C ARG A 38 -17.65 6.47 27.27
N SER A 39 -18.02 5.37 26.63
CA SER A 39 -17.33 4.80 25.49
C SER A 39 -17.36 5.75 24.31
N ASN A 40 -16.19 6.05 23.74
CA ASN A 40 -16.05 6.80 22.48
C ASN A 40 -16.66 6.07 21.27
N THR A 41 -17.11 4.82 21.43
CA THR A 41 -17.77 4.02 20.39
C THR A 41 -19.18 4.50 20.06
N SER A 42 -19.89 5.17 20.96
CA SER A 42 -21.26 5.65 20.68
C SER A 42 -21.30 6.89 19.79
N ARG A 43 -20.22 7.70 19.76
CA ARG A 43 -20.12 8.85 18.85
C ARG A 43 -19.72 8.45 17.43
N LEU A 44 -18.87 7.44 17.28
CA LEU A 44 -18.42 6.92 15.98
C LEU A 44 -19.56 6.26 15.18
N LEU A 45 -20.45 5.53 15.85
CA LEU A 45 -21.67 5.01 15.22
C LEU A 45 -22.65 6.13 14.85
N SER A 46 -22.66 7.23 15.61
CA SER A 46 -23.56 8.38 15.37
C SER A 46 -23.17 9.17 14.12
N THR A 47 -21.88 9.52 13.95
CA THR A 47 -21.41 10.25 12.76
C THR A 47 -21.52 9.42 11.49
N SER A 48 -21.14 8.13 11.54
CA SER A 48 -21.29 7.21 10.40
C SER A 48 -22.75 7.02 9.98
N ASN A 49 -23.68 6.95 10.95
CA ASN A 49 -25.12 6.85 10.66
C ASN A 49 -25.73 8.16 10.13
N VAL A 50 -25.26 9.32 10.62
CA VAL A 50 -25.68 10.64 10.13
C VAL A 50 -25.11 10.91 8.73
N LEU A 51 -23.88 10.47 8.45
CA LEU A 51 -23.29 10.58 7.12
C LEU A 51 -23.92 9.61 6.13
N ASN A 52 -24.21 8.38 6.55
CA ASN A 52 -25.01 7.46 5.74
C ASN A 52 -26.41 8.06 5.48
N SER A 53 -27.07 8.65 6.47
CA SER A 53 -28.38 9.28 6.22
C SER A 53 -28.28 10.52 5.32
N LEU A 54 -27.23 11.32 5.38
CA LEU A 54 -27.00 12.45 4.46
C LEU A 54 -26.61 12.00 3.04
N ILE A 55 -25.84 10.92 2.92
CA ILE A 55 -25.45 10.33 1.62
C ILE A 55 -26.66 9.69 0.94
N TYR A 56 -27.61 9.14 1.70
CA TYR A 56 -28.74 8.37 1.17
C TYR A 56 -30.12 9.08 1.22
N ASN A 57 -30.34 10.12 2.05
CA ASN A 57 -31.66 10.72 2.29
C ASN A 57 -31.80 12.24 2.04
N ASP A 58 -30.76 12.97 1.64
CA ASP A 58 -30.94 14.36 1.20
C ASP A 58 -31.71 14.41 -0.14
N PRO A 59 -32.53 15.45 -0.42
CA PRO A 59 -33.16 15.63 -1.72
C PRO A 59 -32.06 15.79 -2.77
N MET A 60 -31.78 14.70 -3.46
CA MET A 60 -30.61 14.55 -4.31
C MET A 60 -30.64 15.51 -5.51
N PRO A 61 -29.47 16.03 -5.95
CA PRO A 61 -29.37 16.79 -7.18
C PRO A 61 -29.77 15.93 -8.40
N SER A 62 -30.38 16.58 -9.40
CA SER A 62 -31.10 15.94 -10.50
C SER A 62 -30.20 15.13 -11.45
N SER A 63 -28.88 15.33 -11.41
CA SER A 63 -27.93 14.61 -12.27
C SER A 63 -27.02 13.63 -11.50
N LYS A 64 -26.70 12.47 -12.12
CA LYS A 64 -25.75 11.46 -11.58
C LYS A 64 -24.37 12.07 -11.27
N THR A 65 -23.94 13.05 -12.04
CA THR A 65 -22.65 13.72 -11.91
C THR A 65 -22.58 14.60 -10.65
N GLU A 66 -23.64 15.34 -10.36
CA GLU A 66 -23.72 16.16 -9.14
C GLU A 66 -23.79 15.29 -7.89
N ARG A 67 -24.52 14.17 -7.93
CA ARG A 67 -24.54 13.21 -6.82
C ARG A 67 -23.16 12.70 -6.45
N VAL A 68 -22.38 12.29 -7.45
CA VAL A 68 -20.99 11.84 -7.23
C VAL A 68 -20.12 12.99 -6.71
N ARG A 69 -20.30 14.22 -7.22
CA ARG A 69 -19.53 15.39 -6.78
C ARG A 69 -19.83 15.76 -5.32
N SER A 70 -21.09 15.87 -4.93
CA SER A 70 -21.49 16.19 -3.56
C SER A 70 -20.99 15.14 -2.57
N ARG A 71 -21.07 13.86 -2.94
CA ARG A 71 -20.51 12.76 -2.14
C ARG A 71 -19.00 12.89 -1.94
N LEU A 72 -18.25 13.13 -3.01
CA LEU A 72 -16.79 13.30 -2.91
C LEU A 72 -16.41 14.52 -2.05
N ASN A 73 -17.20 15.59 -2.08
CA ASN A 73 -16.99 16.74 -1.22
C ASN A 73 -17.22 16.40 0.26
N LEU A 74 -18.32 15.68 0.57
CA LEU A 74 -18.58 15.23 1.94
C LEU A 74 -17.46 14.32 2.48
N MET A 75 -16.95 13.41 1.65
CA MET A 75 -15.83 12.52 2.01
C MET A 75 -14.54 13.29 2.34
N LYS A 76 -14.32 14.47 1.74
CA LYS A 76 -13.16 15.31 2.06
C LYS A 76 -13.25 15.93 3.45
N GLU A 77 -14.43 16.03 4.04
CA GLU A 77 -14.61 16.55 5.40
C GLU A 77 -14.39 15.47 6.48
N LEU A 78 -14.34 14.19 6.10
CA LEU A 78 -14.21 13.07 7.04
C LEU A 78 -12.77 12.85 7.52
N GLY A 79 -12.59 12.40 8.75
CA GLY A 79 -11.30 11.87 9.20
C GLY A 79 -10.94 10.57 8.47
N ALA A 80 -9.66 10.17 8.52
CA ALA A 80 -9.17 8.96 7.84
C ALA A 80 -9.94 7.69 8.27
N ALA A 81 -10.18 7.50 9.58
CA ALA A 81 -10.92 6.36 10.12
C ALA A 81 -12.39 6.31 9.62
N ASP A 82 -13.12 7.41 9.70
CA ASP A 82 -14.51 7.49 9.22
C ASP A 82 -14.59 7.28 7.71
N LEU A 83 -13.58 7.78 6.98
CA LEU A 83 -13.49 7.62 5.54
C LEU A 83 -13.20 6.16 5.15
N LYS A 84 -12.32 5.46 5.87
CA LYS A 84 -12.08 4.02 5.72
C LYS A 84 -13.39 3.24 5.83
N HIS A 85 -14.15 3.45 6.92
CA HIS A 85 -15.44 2.79 7.12
C HIS A 85 -16.42 3.09 6.00
N THR A 86 -16.53 4.37 5.60
CA THR A 86 -17.42 4.79 4.50
C THR A 86 -17.04 4.11 3.18
N ILE A 87 -15.75 3.99 2.89
CA ILE A 87 -15.24 3.36 1.67
C ILE A 87 -15.52 1.85 1.68
N VAL A 88 -15.32 1.18 2.81
CA VAL A 88 -15.62 -0.26 2.97
C VAL A 88 -17.12 -0.52 2.84
N ASP A 89 -17.96 0.24 3.53
CA ASP A 89 -19.42 0.12 3.46
C ASP A 89 -19.95 0.32 2.04
N GLN A 90 -19.45 1.35 1.35
CA GLN A 90 -19.83 1.60 -0.04
C GLN A 90 -19.36 0.47 -0.95
N PHE A 91 -18.15 -0.04 -0.71
CA PHE A 91 -17.62 -1.18 -1.44
C PHE A 91 -18.52 -2.41 -1.28
N GLU A 92 -18.93 -2.74 -0.06
CA GLU A 92 -19.79 -3.90 0.22
C GLU A 92 -21.21 -3.75 -0.35
N LYS A 93 -21.73 -2.52 -0.42
CA LYS A 93 -23.09 -2.24 -0.95
C LYS A 93 -23.14 -2.09 -2.47
N ALA A 94 -22.11 -1.53 -3.09
CA ALA A 94 -22.12 -1.11 -4.50
C ALA A 94 -21.14 -1.88 -5.40
N GLY A 95 -20.27 -2.73 -4.83
CA GLY A 95 -19.44 -3.70 -5.55
C GLY A 95 -18.31 -3.15 -6.42
N GLN A 96 -18.14 -1.82 -6.53
CA GLN A 96 -17.07 -1.24 -7.35
C GLN A 96 -16.24 -0.20 -6.58
N PRO A 97 -14.94 -0.45 -6.38
CA PRO A 97 -14.05 0.51 -5.72
C PRO A 97 -13.67 1.64 -6.67
N GLY A 98 -14.10 2.85 -6.35
CA GLY A 98 -13.70 4.06 -7.06
C GLY A 98 -12.28 4.50 -6.69
N ASN A 99 -11.45 4.79 -7.71
CA ASN A 99 -10.11 5.34 -7.49
C ASN A 99 -10.14 6.71 -6.78
N LYS A 100 -11.22 7.48 -6.93
CA LYS A 100 -11.30 8.84 -6.37
C LYS A 100 -11.45 8.79 -4.86
N GLU A 101 -12.32 7.92 -4.38
CA GLU A 101 -12.60 7.68 -2.98
C GLU A 101 -11.35 7.15 -2.27
N LEU A 102 -10.70 6.13 -2.85
CA LEU A 102 -9.42 5.63 -2.35
C LEU A 102 -8.37 6.75 -2.30
N ASN A 103 -8.25 7.57 -3.35
CA ASN A 103 -7.29 8.66 -3.38
C ASN A 103 -7.56 9.73 -2.30
N ILE A 104 -8.82 10.03 -1.97
CA ILE A 104 -9.15 10.95 -0.87
C ILE A 104 -8.71 10.36 0.48
N PHE A 105 -8.87 9.04 0.66
CA PHE A 105 -8.38 8.37 1.87
C PHE A 105 -6.86 8.40 1.95
N LEU A 106 -6.18 8.06 0.86
CA LEU A 106 -4.73 8.14 0.78
C LEU A 106 -4.19 9.55 1.02
N ASP A 107 -4.95 10.61 0.71
CA ASP A 107 -4.53 11.99 1.01
C ASP A 107 -4.60 12.34 2.50
N LYS A 108 -5.39 11.60 3.29
CA LYS A 108 -5.63 11.82 4.72
C LYS A 108 -4.84 10.87 5.63
N CYS A 109 -4.16 9.87 5.07
CA CYS A 109 -3.29 9.00 5.85
C CYS A 109 -2.12 9.81 6.42
N GLU A 110 -2.03 9.85 7.75
CA GLU A 110 -1.00 10.58 8.51
C GLU A 110 -0.44 9.74 9.66
N SER A 111 -1.03 8.58 9.97
CA SER A 111 -0.55 7.65 11.00
C SER A 111 -0.15 6.29 10.40
N ALA A 112 0.60 5.51 11.19
CA ALA A 112 0.96 4.16 10.82
C ALA A 112 -0.26 3.25 10.58
N GLU A 113 -1.29 3.38 11.43
CA GLU A 113 -2.55 2.64 11.30
C GLU A 113 -3.27 2.99 9.99
N ASP A 114 -3.21 4.25 9.56
CA ASP A 114 -3.80 4.67 8.27
C ASP A 114 -3.07 4.05 7.08
N VAL A 115 -1.74 3.95 7.14
CA VAL A 115 -0.91 3.37 6.07
C VAL A 115 -1.16 1.87 5.96
N GLU A 116 -1.20 1.14 7.08
CA GLU A 116 -1.55 -0.29 7.07
C GLU A 116 -2.96 -0.49 6.49
N SER A 117 -3.91 0.32 6.95
CA SER A 117 -5.28 0.32 6.43
C SER A 117 -5.33 0.63 4.92
N ALA A 118 -4.47 1.51 4.43
CA ALA A 118 -4.37 1.83 3.01
C ALA A 118 -3.86 0.65 2.20
N LEU A 119 -2.81 -0.03 2.67
CA LEU A 119 -2.28 -1.24 2.02
C LEU A 119 -3.33 -2.36 1.97
N GLU A 120 -4.04 -2.59 3.08
CA GLU A 120 -5.15 -3.54 3.14
C GLU A 120 -6.26 -3.21 2.16
N LEU A 121 -6.69 -1.94 2.09
CA LEU A 121 -7.73 -1.49 1.17
C LEU A 121 -7.31 -1.63 -0.30
N VAL A 122 -6.07 -1.25 -0.63
CA VAL A 122 -5.51 -1.41 -1.98
C VAL A 122 -5.53 -2.88 -2.38
N GLN A 123 -5.11 -3.78 -1.49
CA GLN A 123 -5.11 -5.22 -1.73
C GLN A 123 -6.55 -5.77 -1.91
N LYS A 124 -7.47 -5.43 -0.99
CA LYS A 124 -8.88 -5.84 -1.07
C LYS A 124 -9.49 -5.39 -2.41
N PHE A 125 -9.27 -4.13 -2.79
CA PHE A 125 -9.80 -3.56 -4.03
C PHE A 125 -9.19 -4.19 -5.26
N ARG A 126 -7.90 -4.55 -5.20
CA ARG A 126 -7.21 -5.22 -6.29
C ARG A 126 -7.77 -6.60 -6.56
N VAL A 127 -7.93 -7.43 -5.52
CA VAL A 127 -8.51 -8.78 -5.62
C VAL A 127 -9.90 -8.72 -6.22
N GLU A 128 -10.70 -7.75 -5.78
CA GLU A 128 -12.09 -7.60 -6.23
C GLU A 128 -12.20 -7.09 -7.66
N ARG A 129 -11.26 -6.23 -8.11
CA ARG A 129 -11.17 -5.87 -9.53
C ARG A 129 -10.85 -7.07 -10.41
N ILE A 130 -9.98 -7.98 -9.96
CA ILE A 130 -9.71 -9.24 -10.69
C ILE A 130 -10.98 -10.08 -10.76
N SER A 131 -11.63 -10.30 -9.61
CA SER A 131 -12.86 -11.10 -9.51
C SER A 131 -13.96 -10.60 -10.45
N ASN A 132 -14.14 -9.28 -10.51
CA ASN A 132 -15.15 -8.64 -11.35
C ASN A 132 -14.68 -8.36 -12.79
N SER A 133 -13.53 -8.90 -13.22
CA SER A 133 -12.96 -8.68 -14.56
C SER A 133 -12.80 -7.21 -14.96
N VAL A 134 -12.60 -6.34 -13.97
CA VAL A 134 -12.31 -4.91 -14.16
C VAL A 134 -10.81 -4.74 -14.35
N PHE A 135 -10.40 -3.62 -14.99
CA PHE A 135 -8.99 -3.29 -15.11
C PHE A 135 -8.30 -3.34 -13.75
N ALA A 136 -7.37 -4.26 -13.69
CA ALA A 136 -6.71 -4.78 -12.52
C ALA A 136 -5.85 -3.73 -11.80
N ASN A 137 -5.09 -2.97 -12.59
CA ASN A 137 -4.05 -2.08 -12.05
C ASN A 137 -4.64 -0.73 -11.67
N PHE A 138 -4.09 -0.13 -10.62
CA PHE A 138 -4.41 1.23 -10.24
C PHE A 138 -3.75 2.24 -11.19
N LYS A 139 -4.29 3.45 -11.20
CA LYS A 139 -3.65 4.56 -11.91
C LYS A 139 -2.37 4.93 -11.19
N GLU A 140 -1.39 5.44 -11.93
CA GLU A 140 -0.15 6.02 -11.38
C GLU A 140 -0.44 7.00 -10.23
N SER A 141 -1.47 7.83 -10.35
CA SER A 141 -1.84 8.80 -9.30
C SER A 141 -2.24 8.16 -7.97
N THR A 142 -2.83 6.96 -7.99
CA THR A 142 -3.13 6.20 -6.76
C THR A 142 -1.86 5.65 -6.15
N SER A 143 -0.92 5.20 -6.99
CA SER A 143 0.38 4.72 -6.52
C SER A 143 1.13 5.88 -5.84
N ILE A 144 1.33 7.01 -6.53
CA ILE A 144 1.98 8.21 -5.99
C ILE A 144 1.37 8.64 -4.64
N LYS A 145 0.03 8.64 -4.52
CA LYS A 145 -0.64 9.00 -3.25
C LYS A 145 -0.35 8.02 -2.11
N LEU A 146 -0.26 6.72 -2.39
CA LEU A 146 0.12 5.72 -1.40
C LEU A 146 1.58 5.93 -0.93
N PHE A 147 2.50 6.22 -1.85
CA PHE A 147 3.89 6.54 -1.49
C PHE A 147 3.98 7.83 -0.64
N HIS A 148 3.20 8.86 -0.99
CA HIS A 148 3.09 10.06 -0.16
C HIS A 148 2.46 9.78 1.21
N ALA A 149 1.47 8.89 1.30
CA ALA A 149 0.87 8.49 2.58
C ALA A 149 1.91 7.86 3.50
N CYS A 150 2.74 6.96 2.97
CA CYS A 150 3.87 6.37 3.71
C CYS A 150 4.83 7.45 4.22
N SER A 151 5.17 8.43 3.38
CA SER A 151 6.05 9.54 3.76
C SER A 151 5.44 10.43 4.85
N ARG A 152 4.17 10.83 4.72
CA ARG A 152 3.50 11.69 5.71
C ARG A 152 3.33 11.00 7.06
N ALA A 153 3.10 9.69 7.06
CA ALA A 153 3.02 8.88 8.28
C ALA A 153 4.39 8.53 8.88
N ALA A 154 5.49 9.06 8.32
CA ALA A 154 6.86 8.71 8.71
C ALA A 154 7.15 7.20 8.68
N MET A 155 6.58 6.51 7.69
CA MET A 155 6.80 5.07 7.41
C MET A 155 7.37 4.83 6.00
N PRO A 156 8.52 5.41 5.66
CA PRO A 156 9.13 5.25 4.34
C PRO A 156 9.46 3.78 3.98
N GLU A 157 9.74 2.92 4.95
CA GLU A 157 9.96 1.48 4.76
C GLU A 157 8.71 0.77 4.19
N LYS A 158 7.51 1.22 4.56
CA LYS A 158 6.26 0.70 4.01
C LYS A 158 6.08 1.04 2.54
N ALA A 159 6.72 2.11 2.07
CA ALA A 159 6.75 2.45 0.67
C ALA A 159 7.57 1.43 -0.14
N PHE A 160 8.68 0.95 0.41
CA PHE A 160 9.46 -0.15 -0.18
C PHE A 160 8.73 -1.50 -0.08
N GLU A 161 7.99 -1.76 1.01
CA GLU A 161 7.10 -2.93 1.08
C GLU A 161 6.03 -2.89 -0.02
N ALA A 162 5.38 -1.73 -0.21
CA ALA A 162 4.38 -1.53 -1.25
C ALA A 162 4.98 -1.73 -2.66
N PHE A 163 6.24 -1.35 -2.87
CA PHE A 163 6.97 -1.67 -4.09
C PHE A 163 7.20 -3.17 -4.26
N ALA A 164 7.70 -3.86 -3.23
CA ALA A 164 7.95 -5.30 -3.29
C ALA A 164 6.66 -6.08 -3.62
N ARG A 165 5.52 -5.54 -3.17
CA ARG A 165 4.18 -6.07 -3.44
C ARG A 165 3.47 -5.38 -4.61
N SER A 166 4.16 -4.56 -5.42
CA SER A 166 3.54 -3.72 -6.45
C SER A 166 2.75 -4.52 -7.49
N THR A 167 3.25 -5.69 -7.89
CA THR A 167 2.53 -6.58 -8.82
C THR A 167 1.26 -7.16 -8.17
N GLU A 168 1.37 -7.58 -6.90
CA GLU A 168 0.24 -8.10 -6.12
C GLU A 168 -0.82 -7.03 -5.89
N LEU A 169 -0.39 -5.81 -5.60
CA LEU A 169 -1.23 -4.64 -5.32
C LEU A 169 -1.69 -3.94 -6.61
N GLY A 170 -1.17 -4.30 -7.79
CA GLY A 170 -1.45 -3.62 -9.05
C GLY A 170 -1.02 -2.15 -9.08
N LEU A 171 0.06 -1.81 -8.39
CA LEU A 171 0.65 -0.47 -8.34
C LEU A 171 1.58 -0.24 -9.53
N GLN A 172 1.69 1.01 -9.96
CA GLN A 172 2.60 1.44 -11.01
C GLN A 172 3.78 2.19 -10.39
N VAL A 173 4.98 1.84 -10.81
CA VAL A 173 6.22 2.48 -10.38
C VAL A 173 6.69 3.38 -11.51
N SER A 174 6.65 4.68 -11.28
CA SER A 174 7.12 5.71 -12.22
C SER A 174 8.31 6.46 -11.65
N ASP A 175 8.97 7.27 -12.48
CA ASP A 175 10.11 8.09 -12.05
C ASP A 175 9.73 9.03 -10.89
N LYS A 176 8.48 9.53 -10.85
CA LYS A 176 7.98 10.33 -9.72
C LYS A 176 7.97 9.56 -8.40
N VAL A 177 7.63 8.26 -8.45
CA VAL A 177 7.69 7.39 -7.27
C VAL A 177 9.14 7.20 -6.83
N VAL A 178 10.06 7.05 -7.78
CA VAL A 178 11.49 6.96 -7.49
C VAL A 178 12.00 8.24 -6.84
N ASP A 179 11.66 9.41 -7.39
CA ASP A 179 12.04 10.71 -6.83
C ASP A 179 11.57 10.85 -5.37
N LEU A 180 10.35 10.40 -5.08
CA LEU A 180 9.80 10.39 -3.73
C LEU A 180 10.57 9.48 -2.78
N LEU A 181 10.87 8.25 -3.22
CA LEU A 181 11.62 7.27 -2.44
C LEU A 181 13.07 7.71 -2.20
N ALA A 182 13.70 8.34 -3.18
CA ALA A 182 15.07 8.84 -3.06
C ALA A 182 15.20 9.93 -1.96
N GLN A 183 14.15 10.73 -1.78
CA GLN A 183 14.09 11.80 -0.78
C GLN A 183 13.75 11.29 0.64
N GLN A 184 13.30 10.05 0.79
CA GLN A 184 12.97 9.51 2.12
C GLN A 184 14.25 9.18 2.89
N ASP A 185 14.32 9.58 4.15
CA ASP A 185 15.36 9.13 5.06
C ASP A 185 14.87 7.88 5.82
N CYS A 186 15.47 6.73 5.51
CA CYS A 186 15.10 5.45 6.10
C CYS A 186 16.26 4.45 6.01
N SER A 187 16.20 3.42 6.85
CA SER A 187 17.08 2.26 6.77
C SER A 187 16.23 1.03 6.48
N LEU A 188 16.70 0.14 5.61
CA LEU A 188 16.04 -1.12 5.31
C LEU A 188 16.82 -2.29 5.90
N THR A 189 16.12 -3.31 6.37
CA THR A 189 16.74 -4.58 6.75
C THR A 189 17.14 -5.38 5.50
N GLU A 190 18.07 -6.32 5.65
CA GLU A 190 18.46 -7.25 4.57
C GLU A 190 17.24 -7.97 3.98
N GLU A 191 16.32 -8.42 4.83
CA GLU A 191 15.07 -9.08 4.40
C GLU A 191 14.20 -8.15 3.52
N GLN A 192 14.11 -6.86 3.86
CA GLN A 192 13.36 -5.88 3.06
C GLN A 192 14.03 -5.59 1.72
N VAL A 193 15.37 -5.50 1.70
CA VAL A 193 16.15 -5.34 0.47
C VAL A 193 15.96 -6.53 -0.44
N ASP A 194 16.05 -7.75 0.10
CA ASP A 194 15.88 -8.98 -0.67
C ASP A 194 14.45 -9.14 -1.18
N ALA A 195 13.44 -8.71 -0.43
CA ALA A 195 12.06 -8.66 -0.91
C ALA A 195 11.91 -7.73 -2.13
N VAL A 196 12.52 -6.55 -2.11
CA VAL A 196 12.53 -5.60 -3.24
C VAL A 196 13.26 -6.18 -4.46
N MET A 197 14.42 -6.80 -4.26
CA MET A 197 15.19 -7.48 -5.31
C MET A 197 14.43 -8.65 -5.94
N SER A 198 13.78 -9.47 -5.11
CA SER A 198 12.98 -10.61 -5.54
C SER A 198 11.77 -10.16 -6.37
N ALA A 199 11.10 -9.08 -5.96
CA ALA A 199 9.99 -8.49 -6.70
C ALA A 199 10.42 -8.00 -8.09
N TYR A 200 11.55 -7.29 -8.18
CA TYR A 200 12.12 -6.87 -9.47
C TYR A 200 12.42 -8.06 -10.38
N SER A 201 13.12 -9.07 -9.84
CA SER A 201 13.48 -10.29 -10.58
C SER A 201 12.27 -11.04 -11.10
N THR A 202 11.25 -11.20 -10.25
CA THR A 202 9.99 -11.89 -10.59
C THR A 202 9.26 -11.18 -11.72
N ALA A 203 9.08 -9.87 -11.63
CA ALA A 203 8.35 -9.15 -12.67
C ALA A 203 9.18 -8.99 -13.98
N ARG A 204 10.51 -9.04 -13.93
CA ARG A 204 11.38 -9.16 -15.12
C ARG A 204 11.18 -10.51 -15.82
N VAL A 205 11.18 -11.62 -15.07
CA VAL A 205 10.93 -12.97 -15.61
C VAL A 205 9.52 -13.08 -16.21
N ALA A 206 8.53 -12.50 -15.54
CA ALA A 206 7.15 -12.47 -16.00
C ALA A 206 6.91 -11.57 -17.22
N LYS A 207 7.95 -10.86 -17.72
CA LYS A 207 7.86 -9.86 -18.80
C LYS A 207 6.75 -8.83 -18.57
N VAL A 208 6.43 -8.56 -17.31
CA VAL A 208 5.55 -7.45 -16.96
C VAL A 208 6.33 -6.19 -17.34
N SER A 209 5.71 -5.30 -18.12
CA SER A 209 6.34 -4.05 -18.55
C SER A 209 6.78 -3.24 -17.33
N GLN A 210 8.03 -3.43 -16.92
CA GLN A 210 8.68 -2.66 -15.87
C GLN A 210 9.29 -1.43 -16.52
N GLY A 211 8.82 -0.24 -16.15
CA GLY A 211 9.50 1.00 -16.53
C GLY A 211 10.87 1.09 -15.84
N ALA A 212 11.74 1.99 -16.33
CA ALA A 212 13.04 2.31 -15.74
C ALA A 212 12.98 2.60 -14.23
N GLY A 213 11.85 3.11 -13.75
CA GLY A 213 11.60 3.34 -12.33
C GLY A 213 11.72 2.08 -11.46
N THR A 214 11.43 0.89 -11.99
CA THR A 214 11.42 -0.35 -11.19
C THR A 214 12.83 -0.77 -10.76
N ALA A 215 13.80 -0.73 -11.67
CA ALA A 215 15.21 -0.99 -11.34
C ALA A 215 15.80 0.11 -10.45
N SER A 216 15.28 1.33 -10.57
CA SER A 216 15.71 2.48 -9.77
C SER A 216 15.34 2.32 -8.30
N VAL A 217 14.15 1.79 -8.00
CA VAL A 217 13.76 1.48 -6.61
C VAL A 217 14.65 0.42 -5.99
N VAL A 218 15.08 -0.58 -6.76
CA VAL A 218 16.03 -1.59 -6.29
C VAL A 218 17.36 -0.98 -5.88
N LEU A 219 17.91 -0.07 -6.69
CA LEU A 219 19.14 0.64 -6.35
C LEU A 219 18.98 1.44 -5.05
N LEU A 220 17.86 2.16 -4.91
CA LEU A 220 17.57 2.88 -3.68
C LEU A 220 17.45 1.94 -2.48
N ALA A 221 16.79 0.79 -2.62
CA ALA A 221 16.67 -0.17 -1.53
C ALA A 221 18.04 -0.72 -1.09
N LEU A 222 18.90 -1.10 -2.04
CA LEU A 222 20.27 -1.55 -1.75
C LEU A 222 21.06 -0.47 -0.98
N LEU A 223 20.94 0.79 -1.39
CA LEU A 223 21.59 1.92 -0.70
C LEU A 223 21.03 2.14 0.71
N LYS A 224 19.71 2.07 0.88
CA LYS A 224 19.05 2.22 2.19
C LYS A 224 19.31 1.03 3.12
N GLY A 225 19.67 -0.13 2.57
CA GLY A 225 20.18 -1.28 3.31
C GLY A 225 21.70 -1.29 3.52
N GLN A 226 22.40 -0.20 3.17
CA GLN A 226 23.86 -0.07 3.29
C GLN A 226 24.67 -1.09 2.45
N GLU A 227 24.08 -1.62 1.39
CA GLU A 227 24.69 -2.61 0.50
C GLU A 227 25.34 -1.95 -0.73
N VAL A 228 26.19 -0.95 -0.52
CA VAL A 228 26.76 -0.10 -1.58
C VAL A 228 27.44 -0.90 -2.69
N ALA A 229 28.23 -1.93 -2.34
CA ALA A 229 28.90 -2.78 -3.32
C ALA A 229 27.90 -3.54 -4.23
N ARG A 230 26.79 -4.03 -3.66
CA ARG A 230 25.71 -4.67 -4.43
C ARG A 230 24.99 -3.65 -5.31
N ALA A 231 24.77 -2.43 -4.81
CA ALA A 231 24.16 -1.35 -5.57
C ALA A 231 24.98 -0.98 -6.81
N LEU A 232 26.30 -0.79 -6.65
CA LEU A 232 27.22 -0.48 -7.76
C LEU A 232 27.25 -1.60 -8.81
N ALA A 233 27.44 -2.85 -8.37
CA ALA A 233 27.43 -4.00 -9.28
C ALA A 233 26.07 -4.19 -9.97
N PHE A 234 24.96 -3.78 -9.35
CA PHE A 234 23.65 -3.78 -9.97
C PHE A 234 23.51 -2.66 -11.02
N ALA A 235 23.96 -1.44 -10.71
CA ALA A 235 23.95 -0.31 -11.63
C ALA A 235 24.78 -0.59 -12.91
N GLU A 236 25.98 -1.15 -12.76
CA GLU A 236 26.84 -1.55 -13.89
C GLU A 236 26.14 -2.56 -14.80
N ARG A 237 25.48 -3.57 -14.22
CA ARG A 237 24.71 -4.57 -14.98
C ARG A 237 23.53 -3.96 -15.74
N LEU A 238 22.82 -3.00 -15.15
CA LEU A 238 21.73 -2.30 -15.83
C LEU A 238 22.25 -1.51 -17.04
N LEU A 239 23.33 -0.75 -16.86
CA LEU A 239 23.94 0.04 -17.93
C LEU A 239 24.48 -0.85 -19.07
N ALA A 240 25.14 -1.96 -18.74
CA ALA A 240 25.60 -2.94 -19.73
C ALA A 240 24.43 -3.58 -20.49
N GLY A 241 23.26 -3.72 -19.85
CA GLY A 241 22.02 -4.18 -20.47
C GLY A 241 21.26 -3.10 -21.26
N GLY A 242 21.75 -1.86 -21.30
CA GLY A 242 21.09 -0.73 -21.95
C GLY A 242 19.91 -0.14 -21.15
N GLU A 243 19.72 -0.56 -19.90
CA GLU A 243 18.73 0.00 -18.99
C GLU A 243 19.36 1.20 -18.24
N ARG A 244 18.69 2.35 -18.28
CA ARG A 244 19.13 3.55 -17.54
C ARG A 244 18.22 3.78 -16.34
N PRO A 245 18.74 3.68 -15.11
CA PRO A 245 18.04 4.14 -13.90
C PRO A 245 17.59 5.61 -14.01
N ALA A 246 16.56 5.95 -13.23
CA ALA A 246 16.07 7.31 -13.09
C ALA A 246 17.15 8.22 -12.50
N ALA A 247 17.13 9.49 -12.93
CA ALA A 247 18.16 10.45 -12.58
C ALA A 247 18.34 10.65 -11.07
N ALA A 248 17.26 10.55 -10.29
CA ALA A 248 17.26 10.74 -8.85
C ALA A 248 18.09 9.70 -8.07
N VAL A 249 18.46 8.57 -8.68
CA VAL A 249 19.24 7.52 -8.01
C VAL A 249 20.74 7.84 -7.99
N TRP A 250 21.25 8.53 -9.02
CA TRP A 250 22.70 8.75 -9.17
C TRP A 250 23.33 9.55 -8.03
N PRO A 251 22.71 10.65 -7.53
CA PRO A 251 23.26 11.36 -6.38
C PRO A 251 23.37 10.48 -5.13
N ALA A 252 22.36 9.62 -4.89
CA ALA A 252 22.36 8.68 -3.76
C ALA A 252 23.44 7.60 -3.91
N LEU A 253 23.64 7.08 -5.14
CA LEU A 253 24.66 6.08 -5.43
C LEU A 253 26.08 6.65 -5.28
N ALA A 254 26.31 7.88 -5.77
CA ALA A 254 27.59 8.57 -5.61
C ALA A 254 27.90 8.89 -4.13
N ALA A 255 26.89 9.31 -3.36
CA ALA A 255 27.03 9.53 -1.92
C ALA A 255 27.39 8.23 -1.19
N GLY A 256 26.67 7.15 -1.45
CA GLY A 256 26.96 5.84 -0.84
C GLY A 256 28.36 5.31 -1.21
N ALA A 257 28.78 5.49 -2.48
CA ALA A 257 30.14 5.12 -2.91
C ALA A 257 31.21 5.92 -2.16
N LYS A 258 31.00 7.22 -1.96
CA LYS A 258 31.90 8.08 -1.19
C LYS A 258 31.98 7.65 0.28
N GLU A 259 30.85 7.37 0.92
CA GLU A 259 30.79 6.88 2.30
C GLU A 259 31.49 5.52 2.48
N ALA A 260 31.47 4.68 1.45
CA ALA A 260 32.21 3.42 1.40
C ALA A 260 33.70 3.56 1.06
N GLY A 261 34.22 4.78 0.85
CA GLY A 261 35.62 5.04 0.50
C GLY A 261 35.98 4.78 -0.97
N LEU A 262 34.98 4.70 -1.85
CA LEU A 262 35.14 4.39 -3.27
C LEU A 262 35.15 5.67 -4.13
N GLU A 263 36.07 6.59 -3.84
CA GLU A 263 36.08 7.96 -4.41
C GLU A 263 36.09 7.98 -5.94
N ALA A 264 36.92 7.17 -6.59
CA ALA A 264 36.98 7.11 -8.05
C ALA A 264 35.65 6.68 -8.71
N GLN A 265 34.90 5.79 -8.06
CA GLN A 265 33.59 5.36 -8.54
C GLN A 265 32.54 6.44 -8.27
N ALA A 266 32.62 7.13 -7.13
CA ALA A 266 31.74 8.25 -6.81
C ALA A 266 31.89 9.41 -7.82
N GLU A 267 33.13 9.75 -8.21
CA GLU A 267 33.42 10.77 -9.24
C GLU A 267 32.90 10.37 -10.62
N ALA A 268 33.08 9.10 -11.01
CA ALA A 268 32.60 8.59 -12.29
C ALA A 268 31.06 8.64 -12.41
N LEU A 269 30.34 8.49 -11.30
CA LEU A 269 28.88 8.55 -11.26
C LEU A 269 28.30 9.98 -11.34
N GLN A 270 29.15 11.01 -11.22
CA GLN A 270 28.75 12.42 -11.29
C GLN A 270 28.92 13.06 -12.68
N GLN A 271 29.55 12.35 -13.62
CA GLN A 271 29.81 12.79 -15.00
C GLN A 271 28.71 12.34 -15.97
#